data_AF-A0A7V9U137-F1
#
_entry.id   AF-A0A7V9U137-F1
#
_cell.length_a   1.000
_cell.length_b   1.000
_cell.length_c   1.000
_cell.angle_alpha   90.00
_cell.angle_beta   90.00
_cell.angle_gamma   90.00
#
_symmetry.space_group_name_H-M   'P 1'
#
loop_
_entity.id
_entity.type
_entity.pdbx_description
1 polymer ?
#
loop_
_entity_poly.entity_id
_entity_poly.type
_entity_poly.pdbx_seq_one_letter_code
_entity_poly.pdbx_strand_id
1 'polypeptide(L)'
;MLTKPVLDLLFVAEHTDGLIVKQTQEDVSATDPTRSAFYDVHLDRVKTLSLVRGDETVASVDLETGKFTVGNVTFDTTDQSFVKDEPLKLIYFRETQVHKGVDIESNQVTQTHLISRYFIGWETTDRFGKKVKQTIAIN
;
A
#
# COMPACT_ATOMS: atom_id res chain seq x y z
N MET A 1 8.57 11.39 -23.68
CA MET A 1 8.05 10.01 -23.43
C MET A 1 7.71 9.92 -21.95
N LEU A 2 6.51 9.46 -21.57
CA LEU A 2 6.17 9.26 -20.14
C LEU A 2 6.73 7.91 -19.69
N THR A 3 7.64 7.92 -18.73
CA THR A 3 8.14 6.68 -18.12
C THR A 3 7.15 6.21 -17.05
N LYS A 4 6.84 4.90 -17.03
CA LYS A 4 6.07 4.31 -15.93
C LYS A 4 6.88 4.44 -14.63
N PRO A 5 6.23 4.67 -13.47
CA PRO A 5 6.91 4.65 -12.19
C PRO A 5 7.56 3.29 -11.94
N VAL A 6 8.80 3.28 -11.47
CA VAL A 6 9.50 2.07 -11.03
C VAL A 6 9.06 1.75 -9.60
N LEU A 7 8.70 0.49 -9.34
CA LEU A 7 8.22 0.04 -8.04
C LEU A 7 9.30 -0.73 -7.28
N ASP A 8 9.91 -0.07 -6.30
CA ASP A 8 10.92 -0.69 -5.43
C ASP A 8 10.31 -1.69 -4.43
N LEU A 9 9.03 -1.52 -4.08
CA LEU A 9 8.27 -2.43 -3.24
C LEU A 9 6.97 -2.82 -3.95
N LEU A 10 6.59 -4.07 -3.81
CA LEU A 10 5.36 -4.63 -4.34
C LEU A 10 4.44 -5.02 -3.19
N PHE A 11 3.13 -4.81 -3.33
CA PHE A 11 2.21 -5.30 -2.31
C PHE A 11 1.85 -6.78 -2.51
N VAL A 12 1.56 -7.45 -1.39
CA VAL A 12 0.93 -8.77 -1.33
C VAL A 12 -0.24 -8.66 -0.34
N ALA A 13 -1.46 -8.89 -0.82
CA ALA A 13 -2.66 -8.91 0.01
C ALA A 13 -3.11 -10.36 0.23
N GLU A 14 -3.22 -10.77 1.49
CA GLU A 14 -3.87 -12.02 1.91
C GLU A 14 -5.30 -11.70 2.34
N HIS A 15 -6.26 -12.43 1.80
CA HIS A 15 -7.66 -12.32 2.17
C HIS A 15 -8.02 -13.35 3.26
N THR A 16 -9.14 -13.12 3.95
CA THR A 16 -9.65 -13.99 5.02
C THR A 16 -9.99 -15.42 4.57
N ASP A 17 -10.23 -15.64 3.28
CA ASP A 17 -10.45 -16.95 2.66
C ASP A 17 -9.16 -17.64 2.19
N GLY A 18 -8.00 -17.01 2.38
CA GLY A 18 -6.70 -17.50 1.94
C GLY A 18 -6.35 -17.14 0.49
N LEU A 19 -7.20 -16.41 -0.23
CA LEU A 19 -6.83 -15.85 -1.53
C LEU A 19 -5.67 -14.86 -1.37
N ILE A 20 -4.67 -14.95 -2.25
CA ILE A 20 -3.52 -14.06 -2.26
C ILE A 20 -3.46 -13.27 -3.56
N VAL A 21 -3.48 -11.94 -3.46
CA VAL A 21 -3.27 -11.02 -4.58
C VAL A 21 -1.85 -10.48 -4.50
N LYS A 22 -1.04 -10.73 -5.54
CA LYS A 22 0.35 -10.27 -5.62
C LYS A 22 0.49 -9.20 -6.71
N GLN A 23 1.03 -8.04 -6.35
CA GLN A 23 1.40 -7.02 -7.32
C GLN A 23 2.64 -7.47 -8.10
N THR A 24 2.66 -7.22 -9.41
CA THR A 24 3.84 -7.37 -10.26
C THR A 24 4.43 -6.00 -10.62
N GLN A 25 5.63 -6.00 -11.21
CA GLN A 25 6.31 -4.78 -11.64
C GLN A 25 5.53 -3.98 -12.70
N GLU A 26 4.67 -4.64 -13.46
CA GLU A 26 3.84 -4.02 -14.48
C GLU A 26 2.70 -3.17 -13.88
N ASP A 27 2.33 -3.45 -12.63
CA ASP A 27 1.21 -2.86 -11.88
C ASP A 27 -0.10 -2.87 -12.68
N VAL A 28 -0.49 -4.04 -13.19
CA VAL A 28 -1.71 -4.24 -13.99
C VAL A 28 -2.59 -5.30 -13.33
N SER A 29 -3.90 -5.08 -13.31
CA SER A 29 -4.87 -6.05 -12.81
C SER A 29 -4.97 -7.27 -13.73
N ALA A 30 -5.14 -8.44 -13.11
CA ALA A 30 -5.37 -9.70 -13.81
C ALA A 30 -6.79 -9.80 -14.39
N THR A 31 -7.75 -9.07 -13.82
CA THR A 31 -9.17 -9.08 -14.25
C THR A 31 -9.52 -7.94 -15.20
N ASP A 32 -8.83 -6.81 -15.11
CA ASP A 32 -9.00 -5.64 -15.96
C ASP A 32 -7.63 -5.01 -16.33
N PRO A 33 -7.10 -5.26 -17.54
CA PRO A 33 -5.81 -4.72 -17.98
C PRO A 33 -5.72 -3.19 -18.04
N THR A 34 -6.85 -2.46 -17.89
CA THR A 34 -6.89 -1.00 -17.85
C THR A 34 -6.70 -0.44 -16.44
N ARG A 35 -6.67 -1.31 -15.43
CA ARG A 35 -6.56 -0.97 -14.00
C ARG A 35 -5.22 -1.41 -13.42
N SER A 36 -4.86 -0.83 -12.28
CA SER A 36 -3.70 -1.29 -11.51
C SER A 36 -3.97 -2.62 -10.82
N ALA A 37 -2.91 -3.31 -10.40
CA ALA A 37 -3.05 -4.58 -9.68
C ALA A 37 -3.89 -4.45 -8.39
N PHE A 38 -3.91 -3.24 -7.79
CA PHE A 38 -4.70 -2.97 -6.60
C PHE A 38 -6.22 -3.06 -6.83
N TYR A 39 -6.69 -3.00 -8.08
CA TYR A 39 -8.10 -3.18 -8.42
C TYR A 39 -8.62 -4.59 -8.07
N ASP A 40 -7.75 -5.60 -8.11
CA ASP A 40 -8.10 -6.97 -7.74
C ASP A 40 -8.15 -7.20 -6.22
N VAL A 41 -7.79 -6.19 -5.41
CA VAL A 41 -7.82 -6.28 -3.95
C VAL A 41 -9.24 -6.00 -3.46
N HIS A 42 -9.90 -7.05 -2.97
CA HIS A 42 -11.22 -6.95 -2.34
C HIS A 42 -11.09 -6.41 -0.92
N LEU A 43 -11.15 -5.07 -0.78
CA LEU A 43 -10.84 -4.34 0.46
C LEU A 43 -11.62 -4.80 1.70
N ASP A 44 -12.83 -5.34 1.52
CA ASP A 44 -13.69 -5.87 2.57
C ASP A 44 -13.23 -7.23 3.12
N ARG A 45 -12.29 -7.89 2.44
CA ARG A 45 -11.81 -9.24 2.76
C ARG A 45 -10.32 -9.30 3.08
N VAL A 46 -9.61 -8.18 2.98
CA VAL A 46 -8.18 -8.16 3.29
C VAL A 46 -7.96 -8.49 4.77
N LYS A 47 -7.13 -9.48 5.01
CA LYS A 47 -6.65 -9.86 6.33
C LYS A 47 -5.30 -9.20 6.62
N THR A 48 -4.39 -9.26 5.65
CA THR A 48 -3.05 -8.68 5.77
C THR A 48 -2.66 -8.03 4.45
N LEU A 49 -2.02 -6.87 4.51
CA LEU A 49 -1.29 -6.31 3.38
C LEU A 49 0.19 -6.17 3.73
N SER A 50 1.04 -6.76 2.91
CA SER A 50 2.49 -6.71 3.04
C SER A 50 3.12 -5.95 1.89
N LEU A 51 4.19 -5.21 2.16
CA LEU A 51 5.12 -4.66 1.17
C LEU A 51 6.35 -5.55 1.13
N VAL A 52 6.70 -6.03 -0.06
CA VAL A 52 7.82 -6.96 -0.27
C VAL A 52 8.86 -6.39 -1.22
N ARG A 53 10.12 -6.78 -1.00
CA ARG A 53 11.24 -6.56 -1.90
C ARG A 53 11.81 -7.93 -2.29
N GLY A 54 11.51 -8.38 -3.51
CA GLY A 54 11.74 -9.78 -3.88
C GLY A 54 10.92 -10.70 -2.97
N ASP A 55 11.59 -11.63 -2.29
CA ASP A 55 10.95 -12.57 -1.37
C ASP A 55 10.91 -12.08 0.09
N GLU A 56 11.49 -10.92 0.39
CA GLU A 56 11.56 -10.36 1.74
C GLU A 56 10.36 -9.44 2.04
N THR A 57 9.66 -9.70 3.15
CA THR A 57 8.66 -8.76 3.68
C THR A 57 9.35 -7.60 4.39
N VAL A 58 9.19 -6.40 3.86
CA VAL A 58 9.74 -5.16 4.43
C VAL A 58 8.82 -4.61 5.51
N ALA A 59 7.52 -4.57 5.23
CA ALA A 59 6.51 -4.12 6.18
C ALA A 59 5.18 -4.83 5.93
N SER A 60 4.33 -4.93 6.94
CA SER A 60 2.97 -5.42 6.81
C SER A 60 2.02 -4.79 7.82
N VAL A 61 0.73 -4.85 7.50
CA VAL A 61 -0.36 -4.47 8.38
C VAL A 61 -1.38 -5.61 8.44
N ASP A 62 -1.71 -6.03 9.66
CA ASP A 62 -2.73 -7.03 9.95
C ASP A 62 -4.03 -6.30 10.31
N LEU A 63 -5.11 -6.54 9.56
CA LEU A 63 -6.40 -5.86 9.71
C LEU A 63 -7.33 -6.55 10.72
N GLU A 64 -6.98 -7.75 11.17
CA GLU A 64 -7.69 -8.42 12.27
C GLU A 64 -7.33 -7.73 13.59
N THR A 65 -6.03 -7.49 13.79
CA THR A 65 -5.43 -6.97 15.03
C THR A 65 -5.10 -5.48 14.99
N GLY A 66 -4.90 -4.88 13.82
CA GLY A 66 -4.42 -3.51 13.64
C GLY A 66 -2.91 -3.33 13.83
N LYS A 67 -2.17 -4.42 14.01
CA LYS A 67 -0.73 -4.39 14.26
C LYS A 67 0.06 -4.17 12.97
N PHE A 68 1.18 -3.49 13.12
CA PHE A 68 2.16 -3.28 12.07
C PHE A 68 3.37 -4.16 12.34
N THR A 69 3.97 -4.70 11.28
CA THR A 69 5.28 -5.35 11.34
C THR A 69 6.22 -4.64 10.38
N VAL A 70 7.43 -4.28 10.83
CA VAL A 70 8.49 -3.71 9.98
C VAL A 70 9.78 -4.49 10.25
N GLY A 71 10.30 -5.15 9.22
CA GLY A 71 11.30 -6.20 9.40
C GLY A 71 10.81 -7.26 10.39
N ASN A 72 11.53 -7.42 11.51
CA ASN A 72 11.20 -8.40 12.55
C ASN A 72 10.49 -7.79 13.78
N VAL A 73 10.10 -6.51 13.71
CA VAL A 73 9.49 -5.80 14.85
C VAL A 73 8.00 -5.61 14.59
N THR A 74 7.18 -6.19 15.46
CA THR A 74 5.72 -5.99 15.48
C THR A 74 5.35 -4.99 16.58
N PHE A 75 4.54 -4.00 16.24
CA PHE A 75 4.08 -2.98 17.18
C PHE A 75 2.62 -2.59 16.95
N ASP A 76 2.02 -2.07 18.00
CA ASP A 76 0.68 -1.49 17.98
C ASP A 76 0.81 0.03 17.90
N THR A 77 -0.03 0.68 17.10
CA THR A 77 -0.11 2.14 17.01
C THR A 77 -1.31 2.71 17.76
N THR A 78 -2.14 1.83 18.32
CA THR A 78 -3.28 2.19 19.14
C THR A 78 -2.90 2.29 20.61
N ASP A 79 -3.55 3.22 21.30
CA ASP A 79 -3.47 3.27 22.75
C ASP A 79 -4.22 2.07 23.36
N GLN A 80 -3.84 1.63 24.56
CA GLN A 80 -4.45 0.50 25.26
C GLN A 80 -5.97 0.67 25.47
N SER A 81 -6.46 1.90 25.38
CA SER A 81 -7.88 2.25 25.50
C SER A 81 -8.69 2.04 24.21
N PHE A 82 -8.04 1.73 23.09
CA PHE A 82 -8.70 1.52 21.81
C PHE A 82 -9.46 0.19 21.79
N VAL A 83 -10.79 0.29 21.58
CA VAL A 83 -11.66 -0.87 21.37
C VAL A 83 -12.25 -0.74 19.97
N LYS A 84 -11.89 -1.69 19.12
CA LYS A 84 -12.41 -1.82 17.75
C LYS A 84 -13.86 -2.29 17.81
N ASP A 85 -14.77 -1.48 17.27
CA ASP A 85 -16.20 -1.81 17.15
C ASP A 85 -16.56 -2.21 15.70
N GLU A 86 -15.86 -1.65 14.71
CA GLU A 86 -16.00 -1.99 13.29
C GLU A 86 -14.73 -2.67 12.72
N PRO A 87 -14.86 -3.51 11.67
CA PRO A 87 -13.71 -4.03 10.93
C PRO A 87 -12.74 -2.93 10.49
N LEU A 88 -11.44 -3.25 10.50
CA LEU A 88 -10.42 -2.32 10.02
C LEU A 88 -10.45 -2.31 8.49
N LYS A 89 -10.47 -1.12 7.90
CA LYS A 89 -10.41 -0.92 6.45
C LYS A 89 -8.99 -0.57 6.06
N LEU A 90 -8.46 -1.24 5.05
CA LEU A 90 -7.11 -1.01 4.54
C LEU A 90 -6.93 0.44 4.06
N ILE A 91 -5.80 1.03 4.42
CA ILE A 91 -5.25 2.21 3.76
C ILE A 91 -3.98 1.79 3.03
N TYR A 92 -3.92 2.05 1.71
CA TYR A 92 -2.70 1.88 0.92
C TYR A 92 -2.62 2.98 -0.13
N PHE A 93 -1.48 3.67 -0.19
CA PHE A 93 -1.15 4.61 -1.26
C PHE A 93 0.36 4.81 -1.38
N ARG A 94 0.78 5.42 -2.48
CA ARG A 94 2.19 5.71 -2.78
C ARG A 94 2.35 7.20 -3.02
N GLU A 95 3.43 7.79 -2.52
CA GLU A 95 3.85 9.12 -2.92
C GLU A 95 4.76 9.01 -4.15
N THR A 96 4.42 9.73 -5.22
CA THR A 96 5.20 9.75 -6.46
C THR A 96 5.77 11.14 -6.69
N GLN A 97 7.08 11.25 -6.78
CA GLN A 97 7.77 12.45 -7.23
C GLN A 97 7.85 12.46 -8.75
N VAL A 98 7.51 13.61 -9.33
CA VAL A 98 7.53 13.82 -10.78
C VAL A 98 8.57 14.85 -11.12
N HIS A 99 9.65 14.42 -11.76
CA HIS A 99 10.68 15.31 -12.28
C HIS A 99 10.40 15.61 -13.74
N LYS A 100 10.29 16.90 -14.08
CA LYS A 100 10.13 17.37 -15.46
C LYS A 100 11.41 18.10 -15.88
N GLY A 101 11.99 17.64 -16.99
CA GLY A 101 13.14 18.25 -17.64
C GLY A 101 12.78 18.70 -19.04
N VAL A 102 13.49 19.70 -19.54
CA VAL A 102 13.43 20.12 -20.94
C VAL A 102 14.81 19.84 -21.52
N ASP A 103 14.86 18.93 -22.49
CA ASP A 103 16.06 18.72 -23.29
C ASP A 103 16.08 19.77 -24.40
N ILE A 104 17.06 20.67 -24.32
CA ILE A 104 17.19 21.83 -25.21
C ILE A 104 17.64 21.39 -26.61
N GLU A 105 18.41 20.32 -26.73
CA GLU A 105 18.95 19.86 -28.03
C GLU A 105 17.88 19.11 -28.84
N SER A 106 17.05 18.31 -28.17
CA SER A 106 15.97 17.57 -28.82
C SER A 106 14.62 18.30 -28.83
N ASN A 107 14.52 19.45 -28.14
CA ASN A 107 13.27 20.19 -27.88
C ASN A 107 12.16 19.28 -27.31
N GLN A 108 12.54 18.29 -26.50
CA GLN A 108 11.61 17.35 -25.87
C GLN A 108 11.48 17.61 -24.38
N VAL A 109 10.26 17.41 -23.87
CA VAL A 109 10.00 17.37 -22.44
C VAL A 109 10.16 15.93 -21.96
N THR A 110 11.09 15.72 -21.03
CA THR A 110 11.26 14.46 -20.31
C THR A 110 10.51 14.50 -18.98
N GLN A 111 9.83 13.42 -18.64
CA GLN A 111 9.15 13.29 -17.36
C GLN A 111 9.51 11.94 -16.72
N THR A 112 9.99 11.99 -15.48
CA THR A 112 10.42 10.83 -14.69
C THR A 112 9.54 10.72 -13.45
N HIS A 113 9.02 9.52 -13.19
CA HIS A 113 8.22 9.21 -12.01
C HIS A 113 9.01 8.32 -11.06
N LEU A 114 9.19 8.78 -9.83
CA LEU A 114 9.88 8.03 -8.77
C LEU A 114 8.93 7.85 -7.60
N ILE A 115 8.77 6.62 -7.10
CA ILE A 115 8.03 6.40 -5.86
C ILE A 115 8.97 6.76 -4.71
N SER A 116 8.64 7.80 -3.94
CA SER A 116 9.45 8.23 -2.80
C SER A 116 9.09 7.51 -1.51
N ARG A 117 7.81 7.17 -1.33
CA ARG A 117 7.28 6.55 -0.11
C ARG A 117 6.07 5.67 -0.38
N TYR A 118 5.96 4.60 0.38
CA TYR A 118 4.79 3.74 0.47
C TYR A 118 4.09 3.95 1.81
N PHE A 119 2.77 4.06 1.80
CA PHE A 119 1.96 4.19 3.01
C PHE A 119 1.05 2.99 3.13
N ILE A 120 1.12 2.30 4.26
CA ILE A 120 0.20 1.22 4.64
C ILE A 120 -0.43 1.54 5.99
N GLY A 121 -1.66 1.11 6.19
CA GLY A 121 -2.38 1.39 7.41
C GLY A 121 -3.81 0.90 7.39
N TRP A 122 -4.57 1.43 8.33
CA TRP A 122 -5.98 1.13 8.46
C TRP A 122 -6.76 2.32 8.99
N GLU A 123 -8.07 2.30 8.71
CA GLU A 123 -9.07 3.16 9.33
C GLU A 123 -10.24 2.35 9.88
N THR A 124 -10.91 2.91 10.87
CA THR A 124 -12.13 2.35 11.47
C THR A 124 -12.92 3.43 12.21
N THR A 125 -14.07 3.05 12.75
CA THR A 125 -14.89 3.85 13.64
C THR A 125 -14.79 3.25 15.05
N ASP A 126 -14.46 4.07 16.05
CA ASP A 126 -14.48 3.63 17.45
C ASP A 126 -15.91 3.52 17.99
N ARG A 127 -16.07 2.94 19.19
CA ARG A 127 -17.36 2.79 19.89
C ARG A 127 -18.14 4.09 20.13
N PHE A 128 -17.50 5.26 19.95
CA PHE A 128 -18.12 6.57 20.13
C PHE A 128 -18.47 7.23 18.78
N GLY A 129 -18.31 6.51 17.66
CA GLY A 129 -18.57 7.03 16.32
C GLY A 129 -17.43 7.89 15.76
N LYS A 130 -16.27 7.96 16.43
CA LYS A 130 -15.13 8.74 15.95
C LYS A 130 -14.30 7.91 14.97
N LYS A 131 -13.98 8.52 13.83
CA LYS A 131 -13.04 7.92 12.86
C LYS A 131 -11.63 7.92 13.42
N VAL A 132 -11.01 6.75 13.44
CA VAL A 132 -9.62 6.53 13.83
C VAL A 132 -8.87 6.00 12.62
N LYS A 133 -7.65 6.51 12.39
CA LYS A 133 -6.77 6.05 11.32
C LYS A 133 -5.35 5.96 11.82
N GLN A 134 -4.63 4.96 11.35
CA GLN A 134 -3.20 4.77 11.63
C GLN A 134 -2.50 4.35 10.34
N THR A 135 -1.37 4.99 10.05
CA THR A 135 -0.57 4.71 8.86
C THR A 135 0.90 4.80 9.19
N ILE A 136 1.70 3.95 8.58
CA ILE A 136 3.16 4.07 8.58
C ILE A 136 3.64 4.41 7.17
N ALA A 137 4.78 5.09 7.09
CA ALA A 137 5.46 5.39 5.84
C ALA A 137 6.73 4.55 5.74
N ILE A 138 6.92 3.89 4.59
CA ILE A 138 8.12 3.12 4.25
C ILE A 138 8.82 3.86 3.10
N ASN A 139 10.11 4.13 3.29
CA ASN A 139 10.98 4.77 2.29
C ASN A 139 11.74 3.71 1.49
#